data_AF-A0A7X2PRW4-F1
#
_entry.id   AF-A0A7X2PRW4-F1
#
_cell.length_a   1.000
_cell.length_b   1.000
_cell.length_c   1.000
_cell.angle_alpha   90.00
_cell.angle_beta   90.00
_cell.angle_gamma   90.00
#
_symmetry.space_group_name_H-M   'P 1'
#
loop_
_entity.id
_entity.type
_entity.pdbx_description
1 polymer ?
#
loop_
_entity_poly.entity_id
_entity_poly.type
_entity_poly.pdbx_seq_one_letter_code
_entity_poly.pdbx_strand_id
1 'polypeptide(L)'
;MVCHSNSNNAFRLEALPKGVKEYTQEQSRKNFASVTNLVKPGNPEGSRLLIHPLTREAGGDLFHNGGRQFASQKDPDWLTIADWVKKGK
;
A
#
# COMPACT_ATOMS: atom_id res chain seq x y z
N MET A 1 15.58 23.27 5.21
CA MET A 1 15.57 22.02 4.43
C MET A 1 14.45 21.15 4.98
N VAL A 2 13.40 20.88 4.22
CA VAL A 2 12.30 20.02 4.67
C VAL A 2 12.67 18.58 4.33
N CYS A 3 13.12 17.81 5.30
CA CYS A 3 13.61 16.44 5.08
C CYS A 3 12.50 15.41 4.76
N HIS A 4 11.23 15.83 4.72
CA HIS A 4 10.07 14.97 4.45
C HIS A 4 9.02 15.63 3.53
N SER A 5 9.41 16.57 2.67
CA SER A 5 8.44 17.26 1.79
C SER A 5 7.90 16.36 0.68
N ASN A 6 8.67 15.36 0.25
CA ASN A 6 8.29 14.43 -0.79
C ASN A 6 8.41 12.99 -0.27
N SER A 7 7.30 12.25 -0.37
CA SER A 7 7.32 10.83 -0.07
C SER A 7 8.11 10.08 -1.15
N ASN A 8 9.30 9.57 -0.80
CA ASN A 8 10.07 8.67 -1.67
C ASN A 8 9.58 7.21 -1.56
N ASN A 9 8.29 7.03 -1.29
CA ASN A 9 7.67 5.70 -1.24
C ASN A 9 7.17 5.31 -2.64
N ALA A 10 7.00 4.00 -2.85
CA ALA A 10 6.43 3.47 -4.08
C ALA A 10 4.89 3.57 -4.09
N PHE A 11 4.25 3.64 -2.92
CA PHE A 11 2.81 3.86 -2.77
C PHE A 11 2.51 5.36 -2.85
N ARG A 12 2.06 5.84 -4.02
CA ARG A 12 1.78 7.25 -4.27
C ARG A 12 0.33 7.45 -4.65
N LEU A 13 -0.32 8.39 -3.96
CA LEU A 13 -1.65 8.85 -4.33
C LEU A 13 -1.55 10.30 -4.80
N GLU A 14 -2.42 10.66 -5.73
CA GLU A 14 -2.66 12.04 -6.12
C GLU A 14 -3.00 12.87 -4.87
N ALA A 15 -2.52 14.11 -4.85
CA ALA A 15 -2.84 15.03 -3.76
C ALA A 15 -4.29 15.52 -3.89
N LEU A 16 -5.03 15.52 -2.79
CA LEU A 16 -6.33 16.19 -2.72
C LEU A 16 -6.11 17.70 -2.49
N PRO A 17 -6.74 18.58 -3.28
CA PRO A 17 -6.75 20.01 -2.99
C PRO A 17 -7.37 20.30 -1.63
N LYS A 18 -6.98 21.43 -1.02
CA LYS A 18 -7.50 21.83 0.30
C LYS A 18 -9.03 21.92 0.27
N GLY A 19 -9.67 21.21 1.20
CA GLY A 19 -11.14 21.19 1.33
C GLY A 19 -11.85 20.12 0.49
N VAL A 20 -11.13 19.41 -0.39
CA VAL A 20 -11.67 18.28 -1.14
C VAL A 20 -11.50 17.00 -0.32
N LYS A 21 -12.54 16.17 -0.28
CA LYS A 21 -12.56 14.90 0.48
C LYS A 21 -12.49 13.65 -0.38
N GLU A 22 -12.66 13.80 -1.69
CA GLU A 22 -12.78 12.67 -2.61
C GLU A 22 -11.94 12.89 -3.87
N TYR A 23 -11.45 11.80 -4.44
CA TYR A 23 -10.74 11.82 -5.72
C TYR A 23 -11.72 11.92 -6.88
N THR A 24 -11.35 12.66 -7.92
CA THR A 24 -12.06 12.54 -9.21
C THR A 24 -11.87 11.12 -9.78
N GLN A 25 -12.69 10.75 -10.76
CA GLN A 25 -12.54 9.45 -11.43
C GLN A 25 -11.15 9.31 -12.07
N GLU A 26 -10.61 10.38 -12.66
CA GLU A 26 -9.28 10.36 -13.27
C GLU A 26 -8.18 10.16 -12.22
N GLN A 27 -8.25 10.89 -11.09
CA GLN A 27 -7.30 10.72 -9.99
C GLN A 27 -7.38 9.32 -9.39
N SER A 28 -8.60 8.78 -9.24
CA SER A 28 -8.82 7.41 -8.77
C SER A 28 -8.18 6.38 -9.69
N ARG A 29 -8.25 6.56 -11.02
CA ARG A 29 -7.56 5.68 -11.99
C ARG A 29 -6.04 5.76 -11.87
N LYS A 30 -5.48 6.96 -11.68
CA LYS A 30 -4.03 7.16 -11.46
C LYS A 30 -3.56 6.50 -10.15
N ASN A 31 -4.32 6.70 -9.07
CA ASN A 31 -4.08 6.05 -7.79
C ASN A 31 -4.12 4.54 -7.91
N PHE A 32 -5.15 3.99 -8.56
CA PHE A 32 -5.27 2.56 -8.79
C PHE A 32 -4.06 2.02 -9.56
N ALA A 33 -3.66 2.66 -10.66
CA ALA A 33 -2.48 2.28 -11.43
C ALA A 33 -1.18 2.32 -10.60
N SER A 34 -1.03 3.31 -9.71
CA SER A 34 0.12 3.37 -8.80
C SER A 34 0.12 2.19 -7.82
N VAL A 35 -1.02 1.90 -7.18
CA VAL A 35 -1.15 0.80 -6.22
C VAL A 35 -0.95 -0.56 -6.88
N THR A 36 -1.46 -0.76 -8.10
CA THR A 36 -1.31 -2.04 -8.81
C THR A 36 0.14 -2.42 -9.08
N ASN A 37 1.06 -1.45 -9.21
CA ASN A 37 2.49 -1.75 -9.36
C ASN A 37 3.11 -2.43 -8.11
N LEU A 38 2.41 -2.40 -6.98
CA LEU A 38 2.82 -3.03 -5.72
C LEU A 38 2.14 -4.37 -5.47
N VAL A 39 1.26 -4.77 -6.38
CA VAL A 39 0.41 -5.95 -6.26
C VAL A 39 0.87 -7.00 -7.25
N LYS A 40 1.00 -8.23 -6.77
CA LYS A 40 1.08 -9.43 -7.59
C LYS A 40 -0.29 -10.10 -7.55
N PRO A 41 -1.12 -9.98 -8.61
CA PRO A 41 -2.46 -10.56 -8.64
C PRO A 41 -2.43 -12.05 -8.28
N GLY A 42 -3.39 -12.49 -7.45
CA GLY A 42 -3.47 -13.87 -6.97
C GLY A 42 -2.42 -14.25 -5.91
N ASN A 43 -1.44 -13.40 -5.60
CA ASN A 43 -0.37 -13.71 -4.65
C ASN A 43 -0.15 -12.56 -3.63
N PRO A 44 -0.93 -12.55 -2.53
CA PRO A 44 -0.79 -11.57 -1.45
C PRO A 44 0.60 -11.57 -0.82
N GLU A 45 1.17 -12.75 -0.55
CA GLU A 45 2.46 -12.90 0.14
C GLU A 45 3.64 -12.44 -0.73
N GLY A 46 3.48 -12.44 -2.05
CA GLY A 46 4.44 -11.88 -3.00
C GLY A 46 4.18 -10.42 -3.37
N SER A 47 3.17 -9.78 -2.78
CA SER A 47 2.80 -8.38 -3.09
C SER A 47 3.49 -7.41 -2.13
N ARG A 48 4.32 -6.50 -2.66
CA ARG A 48 4.99 -5.46 -1.86
C ARG A 48 4.02 -4.63 -1.03
N LEU A 49 2.79 -4.45 -1.53
CA LEU A 49 1.70 -3.78 -0.81
C LEU A 49 1.43 -4.39 0.58
N LEU A 50 1.64 -5.71 0.74
CA LEU A 50 1.37 -6.46 1.97
C LEU A 50 2.62 -6.88 2.74
N ILE A 51 3.80 -6.88 2.11
CA ILE A 51 5.08 -7.25 2.75
C ILE A 51 5.69 -6.05 3.48
N HIS A 52 5.75 -4.87 2.84
CA HIS A 52 6.38 -3.68 3.42
C HIS A 52 5.77 -3.25 4.77
N PRO A 53 4.44 -3.16 4.92
CA PRO A 53 3.82 -2.78 6.18
C PRO A 53 3.73 -3.92 7.21
N LEU A 54 4.11 -5.15 6.87
CA LEU A 54 4.08 -6.31 7.77
C LEU A 54 5.29 -6.29 8.71
N THR A 55 5.10 -6.72 9.97
CA THR A 55 6.21 -6.91 10.92
C THR A 55 7.24 -7.90 10.38
N ARG A 56 8.50 -7.74 10.82
CA ARG A 56 9.60 -8.59 10.35
C ARG A 56 9.40 -10.03 10.77
N GLU A 57 8.89 -10.23 11.99
CA GLU A 57 8.62 -11.54 12.59
C GLU A 57 7.51 -12.29 11.83
N ALA A 58 6.62 -11.57 11.15
CA ALA A 58 5.57 -12.16 10.33
C ALA A 58 5.95 -12.27 8.83
N GLY A 59 7.21 -12.01 8.45
CA GLY A 59 7.70 -12.14 7.08
C GLY A 59 7.76 -10.83 6.28
N GLY A 60 7.63 -9.68 6.93
CA GLY A 60 7.88 -8.38 6.32
C GLY A 60 9.37 -8.12 6.04
N ASP A 61 9.66 -7.15 5.16
CA ASP A 61 11.03 -6.87 4.73
C ASP A 61 11.94 -6.40 5.87
N LEU A 62 13.25 -6.57 5.73
CA LEU A 62 14.24 -6.09 6.70
C LEU A 62 14.22 -4.55 6.84
N PHE A 63 14.03 -3.83 5.73
CA PHE A 63 14.06 -2.38 5.69
C PHE A 63 12.72 -1.81 5.23
N HIS A 64 12.13 -0.98 6.09
CA HIS A 64 10.98 -0.15 5.75
C HIS A 64 11.13 1.18 6.49
N ASN A 65 11.18 2.29 5.75
CA ASN A 65 11.38 3.63 6.32
C ASN A 65 10.12 4.20 7.00
N GLY A 66 9.03 3.45 7.04
CA GLY A 66 7.77 3.78 7.71
C GLY A 66 7.42 2.79 8.83
N GLY A 67 6.28 3.00 9.48
CA GLY A 67 5.78 2.09 10.51
C GLY A 67 5.29 0.76 9.94
N ARG A 68 5.30 -0.29 10.77
CA ARG A 68 4.66 -1.57 10.45
C ARG A 68 3.19 -1.50 10.87
N GLN A 69 2.29 -1.60 9.90
CA GLN A 69 0.84 -1.50 10.15
C GLN A 69 0.22 -2.85 10.53
N PHE A 70 0.79 -3.96 10.05
CA PHE A 70 0.21 -5.28 10.27
C PHE A 70 1.11 -6.11 11.18
N ALA A 71 0.57 -6.55 12.31
CA ALA A 71 1.32 -7.36 13.27
C ALA A 71 1.55 -8.79 12.76
N SER A 72 0.65 -9.30 11.90
CA SER A 72 0.75 -10.63 11.29
C SER A 72 -0.13 -10.75 10.04
N GLN A 73 -0.01 -11.85 9.30
CA GLN A 73 -0.93 -12.17 8.19
C GLN A 73 -2.34 -12.59 8.65
N LYS A 74 -2.57 -12.67 9.97
CA LYS A 74 -3.90 -12.89 10.57
C LYS A 74 -4.57 -11.58 10.99
N ASP A 75 -3.88 -10.45 10.80
CA ASP A 75 -4.42 -9.13 11.05
C ASP A 75 -5.64 -8.89 10.13
N PRO A 76 -6.78 -8.41 10.66
CA PRO A 76 -8.00 -8.25 9.88
C PRO A 76 -7.84 -7.27 8.71
N ASP A 77 -7.02 -6.23 8.86
CA ASP A 77 -6.78 -5.25 7.80
C ASP A 77 -5.86 -5.85 6.72
N TRP A 78 -4.86 -6.64 7.14
CA TRP A 78 -4.03 -7.40 6.21
C TRP A 78 -4.88 -8.38 5.38
N LEU A 79 -5.75 -9.14 6.04
CA LEU A 79 -6.63 -10.12 5.39
C LEU A 79 -7.60 -9.47 4.40
N THR A 80 -8.15 -8.31 4.75
CA THR A 80 -9.06 -7.55 3.88
C THR A 80 -8.39 -7.19 2.55
N ILE A 81 -7.15 -6.67 2.60
CA ILE A 81 -6.39 -6.32 1.41
C ILE A 81 -5.90 -7.57 0.69
N ALA A 82 -5.47 -8.61 1.42
CA ALA A 82 -5.04 -9.88 0.85
C ALA A 82 -6.17 -10.54 0.05
N ASP A 83 -7.39 -10.52 0.52
CA ASP A 83 -8.54 -11.07 -0.21
C ASP A 83 -8.86 -10.30 -1.49
N TRP A 84 -8.65 -8.97 -1.49
CA TRP A 84 -8.71 -8.19 -2.71
C TRP A 84 -7.61 -8.59 -3.71
N VAL A 85 -6.36 -8.76 -3.25
CA VAL A 85 -5.24 -9.21 -4.09
C VAL A 85 -5.47 -10.62 -4.66
N LYS A 86 -5.98 -11.55 -3.85
CA LYS A 86 -6.32 -12.93 -4.29
C LYS A 86 -7.34 -12.94 -5.43
N LYS A 87 -8.28 -11.99 -5.41
CA LYS A 87 -9.34 -11.85 -6.41
C LYS A 87 -8.89 -11.06 -7.64
N GLY A 88 -7.70 -10.45 -7.60
CA GLY A 88 -7.09 -9.80 -8.76
C GLY A 88 -6.86 -10.81 -9.87
N LYS A 89 -7.26 -10.46 -11.09
CA LYS A 89 -7.04 -11.25 -12.31
C LYS A 89 -5.81 -10.74 -13.05
#